data_AF-A0A0J7KQB4-F1
#
_entry.id   AF-A0A0J7KQB4-F1
#
_cell.length_a   1.000
_cell.length_b   1.000
_cell.length_c   1.000
_cell.angle_alpha   90.00
_cell.angle_beta   90.00
_cell.angle_gamma   90.00
#
_symmetry.space_group_name_H-M   'P 1'
#
loop_
_entity.id
_entity.type
_entity.pdbx_description
1 polymer ?
#
loop_
_entity_poly.entity_id
_entity_poly.type
_entity_poly.pdbx_seq_one_letter_code
_entity_poly.pdbx_strand_id
1 'polypeptide(L)'
;MNMSTMEGSLSKWTNVVNGWQYRWFVLDDNAGLLSYYTSKEKMMRGARRGCVRLRGAIIGIDDEDDSTFTITTTSCKDDPKTFHFQTRNGEERERWVRALEDTILRHSHTRWDPKKSPPKQDFDRKVAEADVYLQLLIEQIKLIEDKKDAAENEEMQEKYSTVLSQANAMLNSIKHTIVQLQIAKNTAIPVNGIYRGPSNSIHVSPELPHVVDRDLPVPQFSYSSSDEDDDYFDAADEIPTPIVQNHITLQV
;
A
#
# COMPACT_ATOMS: atom_id res chain seq x y z
N MET A 1 10.86 -14.88 -12.11
CA MET A 1 11.84 -13.85 -12.51
C MET A 1 12.46 -13.31 -11.23
N ASN A 2 13.80 -13.30 -11.12
CA ASN A 2 14.46 -12.72 -9.94
C ASN A 2 14.18 -11.22 -9.92
N MET A 3 13.29 -10.77 -9.04
CA MET A 3 13.12 -9.34 -8.76
C MET A 3 14.40 -8.84 -8.11
N SER A 4 15.08 -7.90 -8.78
CA SER A 4 16.26 -7.24 -8.24
C SER A 4 15.89 -6.56 -6.93
N THR A 5 16.42 -7.06 -5.80
CA THR A 5 16.21 -6.45 -4.48
C THR A 5 16.78 -5.04 -4.49
N MET A 6 15.94 -4.03 -4.28
CA MET A 6 16.38 -2.64 -4.19
C MET A 6 17.15 -2.45 -2.88
N GLU A 7 18.45 -2.23 -2.97
CA GLU A 7 19.34 -1.98 -1.83
C GLU A 7 20.35 -0.87 -2.15
N GLY A 8 20.83 -0.19 -1.11
CA GLY A 8 21.80 0.89 -1.29
C GLY A 8 21.98 1.78 -0.07
N SER A 9 22.90 2.73 -0.18
CA SER A 9 23.17 3.72 0.87
C SER A 9 22.23 4.92 0.73
N LEU A 10 21.58 5.31 1.82
CA LEU A 10 20.84 6.57 1.94
C LEU A 10 21.31 7.33 3.17
N SER A 11 21.26 8.66 3.10
CA SER A 11 21.36 9.51 4.28
C SER A 11 19.99 9.59 4.93
N LYS A 12 19.91 9.23 6.21
CA LYS A 12 18.67 9.30 7.00
C LYS A 12 18.82 10.32 8.11
N TRP A 13 17.84 11.21 8.25
CA TRP A 13 17.78 12.09 9.42
C TRP A 13 17.48 11.29 10.70
N THR A 14 18.26 11.52 11.75
CA THR A 14 18.14 10.79 13.02
C THR A 14 17.55 11.65 14.13
N ASN A 15 18.23 12.71 14.53
CA ASN A 15 17.77 13.71 15.49
C ASN A 15 18.59 15.00 15.36
N VAL A 16 18.27 16.04 16.12
CA VAL A 16 18.98 17.33 16.09
C VAL A 16 20.46 17.22 16.47
N VAL A 17 20.82 16.22 17.29
CA VAL A 17 22.19 16.02 17.78
C VAL A 17 23.07 15.34 16.73
N ASN A 18 22.58 14.25 16.13
CA ASN A 18 23.33 13.39 15.20
C ASN A 18 23.06 13.72 13.72
N GLY A 19 22.00 14.48 13.43
CA GLY A 19 21.64 14.95 12.10
C GLY A 19 21.44 13.83 11.08
N TRP A 20 21.92 14.08 9.86
CA TRP A 20 21.94 13.13 8.74
C TRP A 20 23.01 12.05 8.96
N GLN A 21 22.61 10.79 8.79
CA GLN A 21 23.49 9.64 8.97
C GLN A 21 23.39 8.70 7.79
N TYR A 22 24.54 8.31 7.24
CA TYR A 22 24.60 7.27 6.22
C TYR A 22 24.19 5.92 6.81
N ARG A 23 23.27 5.24 6.14
CA ARG A 23 22.76 3.92 6.49
C ARG A 23 22.60 3.09 5.23
N TRP A 24 22.76 1.77 5.38
CA TRP A 24 22.48 0.82 4.31
C TRP A 24 21.02 0.39 4.39
N PHE A 25 20.31 0.47 3.28
CA PHE A 25 18.89 0.14 3.18
C PHE A 25 18.69 -1.06 2.27
N VAL A 26 17.70 -1.87 2.62
CA VAL A 26 17.25 -3.02 1.84
C VAL A 26 15.73 -3.01 1.83
N LEU A 27 15.15 -2.92 0.63
CA LEU A 27 13.73 -3.03 0.40
C LEU A 27 13.33 -4.49 0.22
N ASP A 28 12.38 -4.95 1.03
CA ASP A 28 11.73 -6.24 0.86
C ASP A 28 10.34 -6.01 0.26
N ASP A 29 10.24 -6.19 -1.06
CA ASP A 29 8.99 -6.02 -1.82
C ASP A 29 7.91 -7.01 -1.40
N ASN A 30 8.29 -8.19 -0.92
CA ASN A 30 7.35 -9.24 -0.53
C ASN A 30 6.77 -8.99 0.86
N ALA A 31 7.60 -8.49 1.78
CA ALA A 31 7.18 -8.16 3.14
C ALA A 31 6.59 -6.74 3.27
N GLY A 32 6.85 -5.85 2.30
CA GLY A 32 6.45 -4.44 2.39
C GLY A 32 7.23 -3.71 3.48
N LEU A 33 8.50 -4.06 3.66
CA LEU A 33 9.38 -3.53 4.70
C LEU A 33 10.63 -2.90 4.08
N LEU A 34 10.97 -1.69 4.54
CA LEU A 34 12.25 -1.06 4.25
C LEU A 34 13.15 -1.20 5.48
N SER A 35 14.10 -2.14 5.44
CA SER A 35 15.03 -2.39 6.55
C SER A 35 16.29 -1.55 6.42
N TYR A 36 16.86 -1.12 7.55
CA TYR A 36 18.11 -0.36 7.55
C TYR A 36 19.14 -0.84 8.58
N TYR A 37 20.40 -0.60 8.23
CA TYR A 37 21.58 -1.08 8.93
C TYR A 37 22.59 0.07 9.06
N THR A 38 23.44 0.01 10.09
CA THR A 38 24.49 1.04 10.27
C THR A 38 25.54 1.00 9.16
N SER A 39 25.72 -0.15 8.50
CA SER A 39 26.59 -0.33 7.33
C SER A 39 26.20 -1.58 6.54
N LYS A 40 26.71 -1.71 5.30
CA LYS A 40 26.55 -2.93 4.47
C LYS A 40 27.15 -4.16 5.15
N GLU A 41 28.26 -4.01 5.86
CA GLU A 41 28.88 -5.12 6.62
C GLU A 41 27.96 -5.63 7.73
N LYS A 42 27.31 -4.72 8.46
CA LYS A 42 26.35 -5.10 9.51
C LYS A 42 25.12 -5.79 8.93
N MET A 43 24.69 -5.41 7.73
CA MET A 43 23.65 -6.13 6.98
C MET A 43 24.08 -7.57 6.66
N MET A 44 25.30 -7.78 6.15
CA MET A 44 25.82 -9.13 5.86
C MET A 44 25.90 -10.02 7.11
N ARG A 45 26.12 -9.40 8.28
CA ARG A 45 26.10 -10.09 9.59
C ARG A 45 24.70 -10.22 10.20
N GLY A 46 23.64 -9.77 9.52
CA GLY A 46 22.25 -9.83 10.00
C GLY A 46 21.89 -8.84 11.12
N ALA A 47 22.77 -7.89 11.46
CA ALA A 47 22.57 -6.96 12.57
C ALA A 47 21.67 -5.78 12.17
N ARG A 48 20.37 -6.04 12.00
CA ARG A 48 19.36 -5.04 11.62
C ARG A 48 19.16 -3.99 12.70
N ARG A 49 19.23 -2.70 12.32
CA ARG A 49 19.05 -1.58 13.25
C ARG A 49 17.58 -1.17 13.41
N GLY A 50 16.79 -1.35 12.36
CA GLY A 50 15.35 -1.06 12.35
C GLY A 50 14.72 -1.31 10.98
N CYS A 51 13.41 -1.11 10.88
CA CYS A 51 12.68 -1.16 9.62
C CYS A 51 11.52 -0.16 9.60
N VAL A 52 11.09 0.20 8.41
CA VAL A 52 9.91 1.04 8.14
C VAL A 52 8.87 0.17 7.46
N ARG A 53 7.64 0.16 8.00
CA ARG A 53 6.51 -0.54 7.38
C ARG A 53 5.93 0.32 6.28
N LEU A 54 5.89 -0.20 5.06
CA LEU A 54 5.46 0.56 3.88
C LEU A 54 3.96 0.44 3.60
N ARG A 55 3.26 -0.52 4.22
CA ARG A 55 1.81 -0.63 4.06
C ARG A 55 1.10 0.65 4.53
N GLY A 56 0.44 1.33 3.60
CA GLY A 56 -0.24 2.61 3.87
C GLY A 56 0.72 3.79 4.11
N ALA A 57 2.01 3.63 3.83
CA ALA A 57 2.94 4.75 3.88
C ALA A 57 2.70 5.71 2.71
N ILE A 58 3.00 6.99 2.92
CA ILE A 58 2.90 8.06 1.92
C ILE A 58 4.31 8.56 1.65
N ILE A 59 4.68 8.70 0.38
CA ILE A 59 5.94 9.29 -0.04
C ILE A 59 5.72 10.78 -0.32
N GLY A 60 6.57 11.63 0.24
CA GLY A 60 6.61 13.07 -0.05
C GLY A 60 7.89 13.43 -0.79
N ILE A 61 7.76 14.15 -1.89
CA ILE A 61 8.87 14.68 -2.71
C ILE A 61 8.79 16.20 -2.63
N ASP A 62 9.95 16.85 -2.53
CA ASP A 62 10.08 18.30 -2.60
C ASP A 62 10.50 18.70 -4.03
N ASP A 63 9.86 19.73 -4.58
CA ASP A 63 10.15 20.25 -5.92
C ASP A 63 11.40 21.16 -5.94
N GLU A 64 11.86 21.64 -4.78
CA GLU A 64 13.06 22.50 -4.66
C GLU A 64 14.37 21.70 -4.54
N ASP A 65 14.32 20.47 -4.01
CA ASP A 65 15.49 19.62 -3.80
C ASP A 65 15.35 18.25 -4.47
N ASP A 66 16.16 18.07 -5.52
CA ASP A 66 16.18 16.85 -6.32
C ASP A 66 16.74 15.63 -5.59
N SER A 67 17.31 15.76 -4.40
CA SER A 67 17.97 14.67 -3.67
C SER A 67 17.20 14.15 -2.47
N THR A 68 16.15 14.83 -2.03
CA THR A 68 15.42 14.45 -0.80
C THR A 68 14.05 13.88 -1.07
N PHE A 69 13.62 13.00 -0.16
CA PHE A 69 12.26 12.49 -0.11
C PHE A 69 11.92 12.08 1.33
N THR A 70 10.63 11.93 1.60
CA THR A 70 10.14 11.50 2.91
C THR A 70 9.25 10.27 2.79
N ILE A 71 9.21 9.47 3.85
CA ILE A 71 8.23 8.38 4.00
C ILE A 71 7.46 8.66 5.30
N THR A 72 6.15 8.85 5.18
CA THR A 72 5.26 9.02 6.33
C THR A 72 4.44 7.76 6.52
N THR A 73 4.63 7.06 7.64
CA THR A 73 3.87 5.85 7.96
C THR A 73 2.56 6.23 8.64
N THR A 74 1.43 5.81 8.06
CA THR A 74 0.09 6.00 8.66
C THR A 74 -0.32 4.71 9.38
N SER A 75 -0.05 4.62 10.68
CA SER A 75 -0.56 3.52 11.52
C SER A 75 -1.94 3.92 12.04
N CYS A 76 -2.89 2.99 12.13
CA CYS A 76 -4.18 3.27 12.76
C CYS A 76 -4.11 3.31 14.29
N LYS A 77 -2.99 2.84 14.86
CA LYS A 77 -2.77 2.74 16.31
C LYS A 77 -1.83 3.82 16.85
N ASP A 78 -1.03 4.43 15.99
CA ASP A 78 0.05 5.33 16.37
C ASP A 78 0.00 6.62 15.56
N ASP A 79 0.53 7.69 16.12
CA ASP A 79 0.70 8.95 15.41
C ASP A 79 1.53 8.74 14.12
N PRO A 80 1.21 9.49 13.05
CA PRO A 80 1.96 9.41 11.81
C PRO A 80 3.42 9.76 12.04
N LYS A 81 4.32 8.90 11.57
CA LYS A 81 5.76 9.08 11.71
C LYS A 81 6.41 9.33 10.36
N THR A 82 7.07 10.48 10.25
CA THR A 82 7.78 10.90 9.04
C THR A 82 9.27 10.62 9.16
N PHE A 83 9.82 9.96 8.13
CA PHE A 83 11.23 9.67 7.98
C PHE A 83 11.77 10.47 6.79
N HIS A 84 12.84 11.23 7.02
CA HIS A 84 13.51 12.02 5.99
C HIS A 84 14.72 11.28 5.44
N PHE A 85 14.84 11.26 4.12
CA PHE A 85 15.90 10.61 3.37
C PHE A 85 16.52 11.56 2.35
N GLN A 86 17.81 11.36 2.10
CA GLN A 86 18.57 12.05 1.08
C GLN A 86 19.39 11.03 0.28
N THR A 87 19.33 11.12 -1.04
CA THR A 87 20.10 10.32 -2.01
C THR A 87 21.33 11.09 -2.48
N ARG A 88 22.17 10.47 -3.33
CA ARG A 88 23.34 11.14 -3.90
C ARG A 88 22.96 12.11 -5.02
N ASN A 89 21.86 11.85 -5.73
CA ASN A 89 21.37 12.64 -6.86
C ASN A 89 19.89 12.32 -7.18
N GLY A 90 19.30 13.10 -8.09
CA GLY A 90 17.91 12.92 -8.51
C GLY A 90 17.59 11.59 -9.17
N GLU A 91 18.51 11.02 -9.94
CA GLU A 91 18.31 9.69 -10.54
C GLU A 91 18.20 8.58 -9.49
N GLU A 92 19.01 8.65 -8.43
CA GLU A 92 18.94 7.73 -7.31
C GLU A 92 17.68 7.95 -6.48
N ARG A 93 17.27 9.22 -6.26
CA ARG A 93 15.97 9.55 -5.63
C ARG A 93 14.84 8.88 -6.38
N GLU A 94 14.78 9.08 -7.69
CA GLU A 94 13.71 8.57 -8.53
C GLU A 94 13.67 7.03 -8.54
N ARG A 95 14.84 6.37 -8.54
CA ARG A 95 14.94 4.91 -8.43
C ARG A 95 14.39 4.38 -7.11
N TRP A 96 14.75 5.03 -6.00
CA TRP A 96 14.22 4.67 -4.67
C TRP A 96 12.73 4.94 -4.54
N VAL A 97 12.28 6.14 -4.91
CA VAL A 97 10.87 6.53 -4.87
C VAL A 97 10.03 5.56 -5.67
N ARG A 98 10.38 5.28 -6.94
CA ARG A 98 9.62 4.33 -7.77
C ARG A 98 9.49 2.95 -7.14
N ALA A 99 10.61 2.39 -6.64
CA ALA A 99 10.60 1.06 -6.02
C ALA A 99 9.74 1.04 -4.74
N LEU A 100 9.81 2.10 -3.94
CA LEU A 100 9.03 2.24 -2.71
C LEU A 100 7.54 2.43 -3.03
N GLU A 101 7.17 3.29 -3.97
CA GLU A 101 5.78 3.51 -4.41
C GLU A 101 5.15 2.22 -4.92
N ASP A 102 5.86 1.48 -5.76
CA ASP A 102 5.41 0.22 -6.32
C ASP A 102 5.18 -0.84 -5.22
N THR A 103 6.06 -0.90 -4.22
CA THR A 103 5.88 -1.76 -3.05
C THR A 103 4.76 -1.28 -2.12
N ILE A 104 4.63 0.01 -1.88
CA ILE A 104 3.51 0.58 -1.14
C ILE A 104 2.21 0.20 -1.84
N LEU A 105 2.10 0.40 -3.16
CA LEU A 105 0.91 0.12 -3.94
C LEU A 105 0.52 -1.36 -3.85
N ARG A 106 1.49 -2.27 -4.06
CA ARG A 106 1.29 -3.73 -3.89
C ARG A 106 0.72 -4.10 -2.52
N HIS A 107 1.17 -3.44 -1.46
CA HIS A 107 0.75 -3.68 -0.09
C HIS A 107 -0.41 -2.80 0.39
N SER A 108 -0.76 -1.76 -0.38
CA SER A 108 -1.86 -0.82 -0.12
C SER A 108 -3.20 -1.44 -0.46
N HIS A 109 -3.22 -2.36 -1.43
CA HIS A 109 -4.29 -3.32 -1.56
C HIS A 109 -4.35 -4.06 -0.23
N THR A 110 -5.26 -3.63 0.64
CA THR A 110 -5.94 -4.55 1.55
C THR A 110 -6.12 -5.81 0.75
N ARG A 111 -5.38 -6.89 1.08
CA ARG A 111 -5.74 -8.22 0.59
C ARG A 111 -7.25 -8.26 0.78
N TRP A 112 -7.99 -8.32 -0.32
CA TRP A 112 -9.41 -8.58 -0.27
C TRP A 112 -9.50 -9.83 0.59
N ASP A 113 -9.89 -9.64 1.84
CA ASP A 113 -10.07 -10.72 2.77
C ASP A 113 -11.50 -11.14 2.51
N PRO A 114 -11.74 -12.30 1.87
CA PRO A 114 -13.11 -12.74 1.60
C PRO A 114 -13.93 -12.89 2.89
N LYS A 115 -13.27 -12.91 4.07
CA LYS A 115 -13.89 -12.96 5.39
C LYS A 115 -14.16 -11.57 6.01
N LYS A 116 -13.55 -10.49 5.51
CA LYS A 116 -13.89 -9.11 5.88
C LYS A 116 -14.73 -8.50 4.77
N SER A 117 -16.04 -8.66 4.87
CA SER A 117 -16.97 -7.92 4.03
C SER A 117 -16.62 -6.43 4.08
N PRO A 118 -16.52 -5.72 2.93
CA PRO A 118 -16.33 -4.28 2.94
C PRO A 118 -17.43 -3.65 3.79
N PRO A 119 -17.11 -2.65 4.64
CA PRO A 119 -18.13 -1.96 5.42
C PRO A 119 -19.24 -1.49 4.48
N LYS A 120 -20.52 -1.73 4.82
CA LYS A 120 -21.69 -1.23 4.06
C LYS A 120 -21.54 0.24 3.68
N GLN A 121 -20.95 1.01 4.59
CA GLN A 121 -20.65 2.43 4.46
C GLN A 121 -19.75 2.77 3.27
N ASP A 122 -18.81 1.90 2.88
CA ASP A 122 -17.93 2.15 1.74
C ASP A 122 -18.65 2.01 0.40
N PHE A 123 -19.56 1.03 0.28
CA PHE A 123 -20.41 0.90 -0.91
C PHE A 123 -21.39 2.06 -1.00
N ASP A 124 -22.07 2.42 0.09
CA ASP A 124 -23.02 3.54 0.10
C ASP A 124 -22.31 4.86 -0.23
N ARG A 125 -21.12 5.08 0.31
CA ARG A 125 -20.28 6.24 -0.03
C ARG A 125 -19.88 6.24 -1.50
N LYS A 126 -19.46 5.10 -2.05
CA LYS A 126 -19.02 5.01 -3.45
C LYS A 126 -20.16 5.15 -4.45
N VAL A 127 -21.36 4.65 -4.11
CA VAL A 127 -22.58 4.88 -4.89
C VAL A 127 -22.94 6.36 -4.85
N ALA A 128 -22.97 6.99 -3.68
CA ALA A 128 -23.25 8.42 -3.55
C ALA A 128 -22.23 9.30 -4.28
N GLU A 129 -20.94 8.95 -4.23
CA GLU A 129 -19.88 9.65 -4.96
C GLU A 129 -20.07 9.53 -6.48
N ALA A 130 -20.37 8.34 -6.98
CA ALA A 130 -20.66 8.12 -8.40
C ALA A 130 -21.93 8.86 -8.86
N ASP A 131 -22.95 8.95 -8.01
CA ASP A 131 -24.18 9.71 -8.28
C ASP A 131 -23.89 11.22 -8.37
N VAL A 132 -23.01 11.75 -7.51
CA VAL A 132 -22.56 13.16 -7.58
C VAL A 132 -21.81 13.42 -8.89
N TYR A 133 -20.88 12.55 -9.29
CA TYR A 133 -20.18 12.69 -10.57
C TYR A 133 -21.13 12.59 -11.77
N LEU A 134 -22.12 11.69 -11.70
CA LEU A 134 -23.15 11.57 -12.73
C LEU A 134 -23.92 12.88 -12.89
N GLN A 135 -24.32 13.49 -11.77
CA GLN A 135 -25.09 14.74 -11.78
C GLN A 135 -24.28 15.91 -12.35
N LEU A 136 -23.00 16.04 -11.94
CA LEU A 136 -22.10 17.06 -12.47
C LEU A 136 -21.89 16.90 -13.98
N LEU A 137 -21.75 15.66 -14.45
CA LEU A 137 -21.59 15.40 -15.88
C LEU A 137 -22.83 15.77 -16.68
N ILE A 138 -24.03 15.46 -16.16
CA ILE A 138 -25.31 15.85 -16.79
C ILE A 138 -25.40 17.37 -16.92
N GLU A 139 -25.02 18.09 -15.87
CA GLU A 139 -25.01 19.56 -15.89
C GLU A 139 -24.02 20.10 -16.93
N GLN A 140 -22.82 19.54 -17.00
CA GLN A 140 -21.83 19.93 -18.01
C GLN A 140 -22.29 19.62 -19.44
N ILE A 141 -22.91 18.47 -19.68
CA ILE A 141 -23.48 18.11 -20.99
C ILE A 141 -24.53 19.14 -21.40
N LYS A 142 -25.46 19.48 -20.50
CA LYS A 142 -26.51 20.46 -20.76
C LYS A 142 -25.93 21.85 -21.09
N LEU A 143 -24.91 22.29 -20.36
CA LEU A 143 -24.23 23.56 -20.64
C LEU A 143 -23.56 23.58 -22.01
N ILE A 144 -23.03 22.44 -22.46
CA ILE A 144 -22.40 22.33 -23.77
C ILE A 144 -23.47 22.26 -24.87
N GLU A 145 -24.62 21.62 -24.62
CA GLU A 145 -25.79 21.64 -25.52
C GLU A 145 -26.30 23.07 -25.72
N ASP A 146 -26.53 23.81 -24.64
CA ASP A 146 -26.97 25.21 -24.70
C ASP A 146 -25.98 26.10 -25.46
N LYS A 147 -24.66 25.87 -25.26
CA LYS A 147 -23.60 26.58 -25.99
C LYS A 147 -23.52 26.21 -27.48
N LYS A 148 -23.83 24.96 -27.82
CA LYS A 148 -23.91 24.51 -29.20
C LYS A 148 -25.05 25.19 -29.93
N ASP A 149 -26.22 25.28 -29.29
CA ASP A 149 -27.42 25.91 -29.86
C ASP A 149 -27.26 27.42 -30.02
N ALA A 150 -26.48 28.06 -29.14
CA ALA A 150 -26.13 29.48 -29.23
C ALA A 150 -24.99 29.78 -30.23
N ALA A 151 -24.32 28.77 -30.79
CA ALA A 151 -23.20 28.97 -31.69
C ALA A 151 -23.69 29.24 -33.12
N GLU A 152 -23.31 30.38 -33.69
CA GLU A 152 -23.65 30.76 -35.07
C GLU A 152 -22.69 30.17 -36.12
N ASN A 153 -21.51 29.72 -35.68
CA ASN A 153 -20.47 29.17 -36.56
C ASN A 153 -20.56 27.64 -36.66
N GLU A 154 -20.68 27.12 -37.88
CA GLU A 154 -20.73 25.69 -38.21
C GLU A 154 -19.50 24.92 -37.70
N GLU A 155 -18.30 25.51 -37.78
CA GLU A 155 -17.05 24.91 -37.25
C GLU A 155 -17.10 24.78 -35.71
N MET A 156 -17.74 25.73 -35.03
CA MET A 156 -17.87 25.72 -33.57
C MET A 156 -18.95 24.72 -33.14
N GLN A 157 -20.05 24.60 -33.89
CA GLN A 157 -21.08 23.58 -33.67
C GLN A 157 -20.52 22.16 -33.83
N GLU A 158 -19.65 21.92 -34.81
CA GLU A 158 -19.00 20.62 -35.01
C GLU A 158 -18.10 20.24 -33.82
N LYS A 159 -17.31 21.20 -33.31
CA LYS A 159 -16.49 21.01 -32.10
C LYS A 159 -17.35 20.66 -30.89
N TYR A 160 -18.44 21.38 -30.64
CA TYR A 160 -19.37 21.06 -29.55
C TYR A 160 -20.02 19.69 -29.75
N SER A 161 -20.37 19.31 -30.98
CA SER A 161 -20.94 17.99 -31.29
C SER A 161 -19.98 16.85 -30.95
N THR A 162 -18.69 17.01 -31.25
CA THR A 162 -17.66 16.01 -30.94
C THR A 162 -17.46 15.87 -29.44
N VAL A 163 -17.40 17.00 -28.71
CA VAL A 163 -17.28 17.00 -27.24
C VAL A 163 -18.51 16.37 -26.59
N LEU A 164 -19.72 16.68 -27.08
CA LEU A 164 -20.96 16.07 -26.59
C LEU A 164 -20.99 14.56 -26.80
N SER A 165 -20.53 14.07 -27.94
CA SER A 165 -20.44 12.63 -28.20
C SER A 165 -19.54 11.92 -27.17
N GLN A 166 -18.37 12.50 -26.89
CA GLN A 166 -17.44 11.95 -25.89
C GLN A 166 -18.00 12.05 -24.47
N ALA A 167 -18.60 13.18 -24.10
CA ALA A 167 -19.22 13.37 -22.79
C ALA A 167 -20.39 12.40 -22.57
N ASN A 168 -21.22 12.14 -23.59
CA ASN A 168 -22.28 11.15 -23.53
C ASN A 168 -21.74 9.70 -23.41
N ALA A 169 -20.61 9.38 -24.04
CA ALA A 169 -19.96 8.08 -23.83
C ALA A 169 -19.45 7.93 -22.39
N MET A 170 -18.90 8.99 -21.81
CA MET A 170 -18.51 9.03 -20.40
C MET A 170 -19.72 8.89 -19.46
N LEU A 171 -20.84 9.56 -19.78
CA LEU A 171 -22.11 9.44 -19.04
C LEU A 171 -22.58 7.99 -18.97
N ASN A 172 -22.56 7.30 -20.11
CA ASN A 172 -22.97 5.89 -20.18
C ASN A 172 -22.03 4.97 -19.39
N SER A 173 -20.73 5.26 -19.41
CA SER A 173 -19.74 4.51 -18.62
C SER A 173 -19.99 4.67 -17.12
N ILE A 174 -20.24 5.90 -16.64
CA ILE A 174 -20.55 6.17 -15.24
C ILE A 174 -21.86 5.50 -14.81
N LYS A 175 -22.92 5.58 -15.63
CA LYS A 175 -24.18 4.84 -15.40
C LYS A 175 -23.93 3.34 -15.25
N HIS A 176 -23.08 2.77 -16.09
CA HIS A 176 -22.74 1.35 -16.02
C HIS A 176 -21.99 1.01 -14.74
N THR A 177 -21.05 1.85 -14.30
CA THR A 177 -20.34 1.69 -13.02
C THR A 177 -21.30 1.72 -11.84
N ILE A 178 -22.27 2.63 -11.82
CA ILE A 178 -23.29 2.69 -10.74
C ILE A 178 -24.09 1.38 -10.68
N VAL A 179 -24.50 0.86 -11.84
CA VAL A 179 -25.20 -0.44 -11.92
C VAL A 179 -24.31 -1.57 -11.39
N GLN A 180 -23.04 -1.61 -11.78
CA GLN A 180 -22.11 -2.63 -11.29
C GLN A 180 -21.86 -2.51 -9.78
N LEU A 181 -21.74 -1.29 -9.23
CA LEU A 181 -21.61 -1.04 -7.80
C LEU A 181 -22.86 -1.50 -7.04
N GLN A 182 -24.05 -1.25 -7.59
CA GLN A 182 -25.31 -1.69 -7.00
C GLN A 182 -25.47 -3.22 -7.06
N ILE A 183 -25.06 -3.86 -8.16
CA ILE A 183 -25.01 -5.32 -8.28
C ILE A 183 -24.03 -5.90 -7.27
N ALA A 184 -22.82 -5.36 -7.17
CA ALA A 184 -21.80 -5.80 -6.22
C ALA A 184 -22.26 -5.65 -4.77
N LYS A 185 -22.94 -4.54 -4.45
CA LYS A 185 -23.58 -4.33 -3.13
C LYS A 185 -24.64 -5.39 -2.85
N ASN A 186 -25.50 -5.69 -3.82
CA ASN A 186 -26.58 -6.66 -3.68
C ASN A 186 -26.08 -8.12 -3.63
N THR A 187 -24.98 -8.45 -4.32
CA THR A 187 -24.36 -9.79 -4.28
C THR A 187 -23.52 -10.01 -3.03
N ALA A 188 -22.85 -8.97 -2.52
CA ALA A 188 -22.12 -9.03 -1.26
C ALA A 188 -23.04 -9.13 -0.04
N ILE A 189 -24.29 -8.64 -0.14
CA ILE A 189 -25.26 -8.59 0.97
C ILE A 189 -26.67 -8.92 0.45
N PRO A 190 -26.99 -10.21 0.23
CA PRO A 190 -28.31 -10.61 -0.20
C PRO A 190 -29.32 -10.28 0.90
N VAL A 191 -30.34 -9.49 0.58
CA VAL A 191 -31.39 -9.04 1.51
C VAL A 191 -32.12 -10.22 2.19
N ASN A 192 -32.06 -11.43 1.62
CA ASN A 192 -32.69 -12.66 2.14
C ASN A 192 -31.72 -13.86 2.34
N GLY A 193 -30.42 -13.63 2.51
CA GLY A 193 -29.52 -14.65 3.10
C GLY A 193 -29.16 -15.88 2.26
N ILE A 194 -29.53 -16.01 0.98
CA ILE A 194 -29.01 -17.07 0.10
C ILE A 194 -28.83 -16.54 -1.33
N TYR A 195 -27.57 -16.40 -1.79
CA TYR A 195 -27.25 -16.21 -3.21
C TYR A 195 -26.76 -17.54 -3.78
N ARG A 196 -27.59 -18.21 -4.60
CA ARG A 196 -27.12 -19.23 -5.55
C ARG A 196 -26.70 -18.49 -6.82
N GLY A 197 -25.40 -18.38 -7.05
CA GLY A 197 -24.88 -17.87 -8.32
C GLY A 197 -25.32 -18.72 -9.51
N PRO A 198 -25.13 -18.25 -10.75
CA PRO A 198 -25.50 -18.99 -11.95
C PRO A 198 -24.77 -20.34 -12.00
N SER A 199 -25.53 -21.44 -11.94
CA SER A 199 -25.01 -22.80 -12.11
C SER A 199 -24.82 -23.10 -13.59
N ASN A 200 -23.68 -22.71 -14.16
CA ASN A 200 -23.21 -23.27 -15.43
C ASN A 200 -21.68 -23.40 -15.38
N SER A 201 -21.21 -24.36 -14.60
CA SER A 201 -19.89 -24.96 -14.80
C SER A 201 -20.03 -26.05 -15.86
N ILE A 202 -19.63 -25.76 -17.09
CA ILE A 202 -19.32 -26.81 -18.07
C ILE A 202 -18.09 -27.53 -17.52
N HIS A 203 -18.32 -28.68 -16.90
CA HIS A 203 -17.30 -29.56 -16.36
C HIS A 203 -16.68 -30.31 -17.53
N VAL A 204 -15.47 -29.92 -17.96
CA VAL A 204 -14.60 -30.82 -18.74
C VAL A 204 -13.55 -31.35 -17.77
N SER A 205 -13.83 -32.51 -17.18
CA SER A 205 -12.83 -33.31 -16.47
C SER A 205 -12.19 -34.29 -17.44
N PRO A 206 -10.85 -34.39 -17.48
CA PRO A 206 -10.19 -35.56 -18.04
C PRO A 206 -10.26 -36.70 -17.03
N GLU A 207 -10.86 -37.82 -17.42
CA GLU A 207 -10.81 -39.09 -16.69
C GLU A 207 -9.38 -39.68 -16.75
N LEU A 208 -8.86 -40.13 -15.60
CA LEU A 208 -7.83 -41.16 -15.54
C LEU A 208 -8.17 -42.17 -14.41
N PRO A 209 -7.84 -43.46 -14.59
CA PRO A 209 -8.60 -44.56 -14.00
C PRO A 209 -8.15 -44.98 -12.59
N HIS A 210 -9.13 -45.57 -11.90
CA HIS A 210 -9.07 -46.32 -10.63
C HIS A 210 -7.75 -47.05 -10.32
N VAL A 211 -7.24 -46.85 -9.10
CA VAL A 211 -6.49 -47.88 -8.35
C VAL A 211 -6.90 -47.90 -6.87
N VAL A 212 -7.58 -49.00 -6.55
CA VAL A 212 -7.75 -49.79 -5.31
C VAL A 212 -7.25 -49.24 -3.95
N ASP A 213 -8.22 -49.22 -3.04
CA ASP A 213 -8.22 -49.38 -1.58
C ASP A 213 -6.94 -49.88 -0.89
N ARG A 214 -6.53 -49.18 0.18
CA ARG A 214 -5.76 -49.76 1.30
C ARG A 214 -5.86 -48.93 2.57
N ASP A 215 -6.65 -49.44 3.52
CA ASP A 215 -6.68 -49.08 4.93
C ASP A 215 -5.29 -49.06 5.58
N LEU A 216 -4.90 -47.93 6.18
CA LEU A 216 -3.91 -47.87 7.28
C LEU A 216 -4.23 -46.72 8.26
N PRO A 217 -4.02 -46.91 9.58
CA PRO A 217 -4.53 -46.02 10.63
C PRO A 217 -3.67 -44.77 10.84
N VAL A 218 -4.33 -43.63 11.06
CA VAL A 218 -3.71 -42.33 11.41
C VAL A 218 -3.46 -42.27 12.92
N PRO A 219 -2.23 -42.04 13.40
CA PRO A 219 -2.00 -41.73 14.82
C PRO A 219 -2.46 -40.29 15.14
N GLN A 220 -3.26 -40.16 16.19
CA GLN A 220 -3.58 -38.88 16.82
C GLN A 220 -2.32 -38.26 17.43
N PHE A 221 -1.81 -37.19 16.83
CA PHE A 221 -1.11 -36.16 17.58
C PHE A 221 -1.67 -34.80 17.20
N SER A 222 -2.57 -34.33 18.06
CA SER A 222 -2.98 -32.95 18.15
C SER A 222 -1.78 -32.11 18.59
N TYR A 223 -1.33 -31.18 17.75
CA TYR A 223 -0.64 -29.98 18.22
C TYR A 223 -1.53 -28.79 17.94
N SER A 224 -2.38 -28.50 18.93
CA SER A 224 -2.90 -27.16 19.15
C SER A 224 -1.76 -26.37 19.77
N SER A 225 -1.30 -25.30 19.12
CA SER A 225 -0.41 -24.33 19.74
C SER A 225 -1.19 -23.02 19.85
N SER A 226 -1.53 -22.74 21.10
CA SER A 226 -2.18 -21.53 21.59
C SER A 226 -1.29 -20.30 21.41
N ASP A 227 -1.96 -19.16 21.30
CA ASP A 227 -1.45 -17.81 21.55
C ASP A 227 -0.55 -17.77 22.80
N GLU A 228 0.59 -17.08 22.70
CA GLU A 228 1.08 -16.21 23.78
C GLU A 228 1.65 -14.93 23.17
N ASP A 229 1.11 -13.82 23.66
CA ASP A 229 1.60 -12.46 23.53
C ASP A 229 2.97 -12.33 24.21
N ASP A 230 3.99 -11.84 23.51
CA ASP A 230 5.21 -11.32 24.14
C ASP A 230 5.43 -9.88 23.67
N ASP A 231 4.88 -8.96 24.46
CA ASP A 231 5.42 -7.62 24.63
C ASP A 231 6.84 -7.74 25.19
N TYR A 232 7.87 -7.23 24.49
CA TYR A 232 9.10 -6.85 25.19
C TYR A 232 9.77 -5.59 24.67
N PHE A 233 10.02 -4.75 25.65
CA PHE A 233 10.49 -3.37 25.69
C PHE A 233 11.95 -3.17 25.23
N ASP A 234 12.25 -1.92 24.86
CA ASP A 234 13.60 -1.39 24.60
C ASP A 234 14.61 -1.82 25.68
N ALA A 235 15.72 -2.41 25.26
CA ALA A 235 16.90 -2.54 26.10
C ALA A 235 17.66 -1.21 26.08
N ALA A 236 17.79 -0.60 27.26
CA ALA A 236 18.49 0.65 27.50
C ALA A 236 19.97 0.59 27.04
N ASP A 237 20.44 1.73 26.52
CA ASP A 237 21.84 1.96 26.17
C ASP A 237 22.74 1.82 27.41
N GLU A 238 23.75 0.95 27.35
CA GLU A 238 24.83 0.89 28.33
C GLU A 238 25.72 2.15 28.21
N ILE A 239 25.82 2.90 29.30
CA ILE A 239 26.73 4.04 29.46
C ILE A 239 28.10 3.50 29.93
N PRO A 240 29.24 3.88 29.32
CA PRO A 240 30.55 3.53 29.85
C PRO A 240 30.88 4.39 31.09
N THR A 241 31.26 3.75 32.19
CA THR A 241 31.76 4.43 33.40
C THR A 241 33.20 4.93 33.21
N PRO A 242 33.56 6.11 33.74
CA PRO A 242 34.95 6.54 33.78
C PRO A 242 35.67 5.95 35.01
N ILE A 243 36.87 5.41 34.79
CA ILE A 243 37.78 4.91 35.83
C ILE A 243 38.37 6.12 36.58
N VAL A 244 38.09 6.22 37.87
CA VAL A 244 38.75 7.16 38.79
C VAL A 244 39.90 6.41 39.48
N GLN A 245 41.15 6.74 39.15
CA GLN A 245 42.32 6.34 39.93
C GLN A 245 42.71 7.47 40.89
N ASN A 246 42.29 7.35 42.15
CA ASN A 246 42.87 8.12 43.26
C ASN A 246 43.96 7.26 43.92
N HIS A 247 45.22 7.65 43.74
CA HIS A 247 46.33 7.19 44.59
C HIS A 247 46.66 8.29 45.60
N ILE A 248 46.24 8.11 46.85
CA ILE A 248 46.75 8.86 48.01
C ILE A 248 47.81 7.97 48.65
N THR A 249 49.07 8.42 48.65
CA THR A 249 50.13 7.86 49.50
C THR A 249 50.35 8.85 50.65
N LEU A 250 49.94 8.44 51.85
CA LEU A 250 50.36 9.03 53.11
C LEU A 250 51.77 8.54 53.43
N GLN A 251 52.70 9.45 53.73
CA GLN A 251 53.75 9.18 54.71
C GLN A 251 54.00 10.42 55.58
N VAL A 252 54.15 10.12 56.86
CA VAL A 252 54.46 10.97 58.02
C VAL A 252 55.91 11.39 58.00
#